data_AF-D5WBC1-F1
#
_entry.id   AF-D5WBC1-F1
#
_cell.length_a   1.000
_cell.length_b   1.000
_cell.length_c   1.000
_cell.angle_alpha   90.00
_cell.angle_beta   90.00
_cell.angle_gamma   90.00
#
_symmetry.space_group_name_H-M   'P 1'
#
loop_
_entity.id
_entity.type
_entity.pdbx_description
1 polymer ?
#
loop_
_entity_poly.entity_id
_entity_poly.type
_entity_poly.pdbx_seq_one_letter_code
_entity_poly.pdbx_strand_id
1 'polypeptide(L)'
;MKPTLRPSGWLRPASMASVLAIGSLALALLLDGPLATTAHAATAAPQGAESTTTAGTSPDTRPEIVRRGEYLARAGDCIACHTAPRGRLFAGGLAMETPFGTLYSPNITPDPQYGIGTWSEEAFFKMMRTGRKPDGAPIYPAMPVAQYTKVTREDSDAIFAFLKTVEPVRQPNHPHTLRFPFNQRDLLYGWRTLYFHEGEFKSDPTKSVEWNRGAYLVEGLGHCTMCHTRINMLGGSSPREQFAGGLIPVQNWYAPSLTSDKDGGLGDWSIQDIVDLLQAGISNRGAVYGPMAEVTYHSLQHLSEEDIRAMAVYLKSLPDQGGRKTGPSATPNPKVFALGKQIYADKCAICHGDNGEGQLPQYPPLAGNQSIEMDSAVNPIRIVLNGGFPPGTKRNPQPFGMPPFGQELNDAEAAAVVTFIRTAWGNHGLPVSAREVNELRKAPLH
;
A
#
# COMPACT_ATOMS: atom_id res chain seq x y z
N MET A 1 -11.75 -33.76 71.90
CA MET A 1 -10.45 -33.37 71.35
C MET A 1 -10.63 -33.04 69.87
N LYS A 2 -10.15 -31.86 69.45
CA LYS A 2 -10.02 -31.35 68.06
C LYS A 2 -9.08 -32.28 67.23
N PRO A 3 -9.09 -32.28 65.86
CA PRO A 3 -9.08 -31.07 65.04
C PRO A 3 -9.89 -31.05 63.73
N THR A 4 -9.99 -29.81 63.26
CA THR A 4 -10.69 -29.22 62.12
C THR A 4 -9.81 -29.14 60.87
N LEU A 5 -10.39 -29.29 59.66
CA LEU A 5 -9.96 -28.59 58.44
C LEU A 5 -11.20 -28.26 57.57
N ARG A 6 -11.24 -27.02 57.07
CA ARG A 6 -12.36 -26.34 56.37
C ARG A 6 -12.19 -26.40 54.84
N PRO A 7 -13.27 -26.24 54.04
CA PRO A 7 -13.22 -26.09 52.59
C PRO A 7 -13.14 -24.60 52.16
N SER A 8 -12.49 -24.34 51.01
CA SER A 8 -12.38 -23.03 50.37
C SER A 8 -13.52 -22.79 49.38
N GLY A 9 -14.21 -21.66 49.55
CA GLY A 9 -15.32 -21.21 48.73
C GLY A 9 -14.97 -19.99 47.86
N TRP A 10 -15.79 -19.83 46.83
CA TRP A 10 -15.80 -18.78 45.81
C TRP A 10 -15.97 -17.36 46.36
N LEU A 11 -15.44 -16.35 45.66
CA LEU A 11 -15.94 -14.96 45.70
C LEU A 11 -15.71 -14.23 44.35
N ARG A 12 -16.75 -13.50 43.93
CA ARG A 12 -16.86 -12.59 42.77
C ARG A 12 -16.30 -11.18 43.11
N PRO A 13 -16.11 -10.28 42.12
CA PRO A 13 -15.19 -9.15 42.22
C PRO A 13 -15.82 -7.87 42.81
N ALA A 14 -14.99 -7.03 43.40
CA ALA A 14 -15.32 -5.67 43.82
C ALA A 14 -14.53 -4.64 42.98
N SER A 15 -15.27 -3.65 42.49
CA SER A 15 -14.86 -2.45 41.77
C SER A 15 -14.14 -1.45 42.69
N MET A 16 -13.07 -0.80 42.22
CA MET A 16 -12.65 0.51 42.72
C MET A 16 -12.02 1.38 41.62
N ALA A 17 -12.38 2.66 41.69
CA ALA A 17 -12.10 3.73 40.78
C ALA A 17 -10.67 4.30 40.90
N SER A 18 -10.19 4.85 39.78
CA SER A 18 -9.47 6.11 39.58
C SER A 18 -8.51 6.64 40.65
N VAL A 19 -7.22 6.78 40.28
CA VAL A 19 -6.44 8.01 40.54
C VAL A 19 -5.45 8.23 39.38
N LEU A 20 -5.67 9.32 38.63
CA LEU A 20 -4.72 9.94 37.69
C LEU A 20 -3.98 11.03 38.46
N ALA A 21 -2.64 10.99 38.50
CA ALA A 21 -1.81 12.06 39.04
C ALA A 21 -1.03 12.73 37.90
N ILE A 22 -1.34 14.01 37.68
CA ILE A 22 -0.68 14.94 36.78
C ILE A 22 0.50 15.57 37.54
N GLY A 23 1.71 15.49 36.98
CA GLY A 23 2.89 16.18 37.49
C GLY A 23 3.19 17.42 36.66
N SER A 24 2.88 18.59 37.19
CA SER A 24 3.30 19.91 36.69
C SER A 24 4.44 20.42 37.59
N LEU A 25 5.54 20.91 37.02
CA LEU A 25 6.52 21.69 37.80
C LEU A 25 7.01 22.89 36.99
N ALA A 26 6.69 24.08 37.49
CA ALA A 26 7.27 25.36 37.11
C ALA A 26 7.30 26.28 38.35
N LEU A 27 8.48 26.81 38.70
CA LEU A 27 8.73 28.08 39.42
C LEU A 27 10.26 28.29 39.49
N ALA A 28 10.89 29.19 38.72
CA ALA A 28 11.01 30.66 38.83
C ALA A 28 11.95 31.19 39.93
N LEU A 29 13.15 31.61 39.48
CA LEU A 29 13.96 32.83 39.75
C LEU A 29 14.20 33.39 41.17
N LEU A 30 15.45 33.79 41.44
CA LEU A 30 15.97 35.05 42.05
C LEU A 30 17.54 34.98 41.99
N LEU A 31 18.26 35.69 41.11
CA LEU A 31 18.85 37.07 41.18
C LEU A 31 19.89 37.31 42.31
N ASP A 32 21.18 37.44 41.93
CA ASP A 32 22.02 38.65 42.12
C ASP A 32 23.46 38.44 41.57
N GLY A 33 23.97 39.43 40.79
CA GLY A 33 25.35 39.50 40.23
C GLY A 33 26.34 40.20 41.18
N PRO A 34 27.42 40.90 40.72
CA PRO A 34 28.00 41.05 39.37
C PRO A 34 29.54 40.85 39.32
N LEU A 35 30.17 40.90 38.13
CA LEU A 35 31.41 41.66 37.84
C LEU A 35 31.87 41.49 36.38
N ALA A 36 32.36 42.62 35.84
CA ALA A 36 32.74 42.93 34.46
C ALA A 36 33.90 42.05 33.91
N THR A 37 34.04 41.87 32.59
CA THR A 37 34.76 42.83 31.71
C THR A 37 34.72 42.40 30.23
N THR A 38 34.42 43.39 29.36
CA THR A 38 34.94 43.71 28.00
C THR A 38 35.30 42.55 27.02
N ALA A 39 35.00 42.57 25.71
CA ALA A 39 35.09 43.69 24.78
C ALA A 39 34.59 43.34 23.34
N HIS A 40 34.31 44.41 22.58
CA HIS A 40 34.28 44.58 21.11
C HIS A 40 33.11 44.05 20.28
N ALA A 41 32.19 44.98 20.04
CA ALA A 41 31.27 45.03 18.92
C ALA A 41 32.00 45.15 17.57
N ALA A 42 31.51 44.43 16.57
CA ALA A 42 31.64 44.79 15.16
C ALA A 42 30.22 44.84 14.58
N THR A 43 29.69 46.05 14.45
CA THR A 43 28.45 46.36 13.75
C THR A 43 28.69 46.29 12.25
N ALA A 44 28.27 45.20 11.62
CA ALA A 44 28.07 45.14 10.18
C ALA A 44 26.56 45.33 9.91
N ALA A 45 26.22 46.46 9.31
CA ALA A 45 24.90 46.76 8.81
C ALA A 45 24.45 45.71 7.76
N PRO A 46 23.15 45.40 7.66
CA PRO A 46 22.65 44.39 6.76
C PRO A 46 22.80 44.88 5.32
N GLN A 47 23.66 44.23 4.55
CA GLN A 47 23.63 44.36 3.10
C GLN A 47 22.30 43.78 2.65
N GLY A 48 21.49 44.62 2.01
CA GLY A 48 20.26 44.21 1.37
C GLY A 48 20.56 43.08 0.41
N ALA A 49 20.18 41.87 0.81
CA ALA A 49 20.00 40.78 -0.13
C ALA A 49 18.83 41.20 -1.01
N GLU A 50 19.16 41.79 -2.16
CA GLU A 50 18.25 41.87 -3.30
C GLU A 50 17.67 40.47 -3.48
N SER A 51 16.41 40.34 -3.10
CA SER A 51 15.62 39.16 -3.35
C SER A 51 15.43 39.13 -4.85
N THR A 52 16.36 38.49 -5.56
CA THR A 52 16.14 38.03 -6.92
C THR A 52 14.97 37.07 -6.83
N THR A 53 13.79 37.62 -7.05
CA THR A 53 12.59 36.86 -7.34
C THR A 53 12.94 36.13 -8.62
N THR A 54 13.32 34.85 -8.51
CA THR A 54 13.37 33.97 -9.66
C THR A 54 11.94 33.91 -10.19
N ALA A 55 11.66 34.77 -11.17
CA ALA A 55 10.48 34.65 -11.99
C ALA A 55 10.45 33.20 -12.47
N GLY A 56 9.46 32.44 -11.99
CA GLY A 56 9.38 31.01 -12.26
C GLY A 56 9.36 30.80 -13.76
N THR A 57 10.44 30.23 -14.28
CA THR A 57 10.49 29.76 -15.66
C THR A 57 9.28 28.85 -15.87
N SER A 58 8.49 29.12 -16.90
CA SER A 58 7.41 28.21 -17.28
C SER A 58 8.01 26.82 -17.52
N PRO A 59 7.35 25.75 -17.07
CA PRO A 59 7.90 24.40 -17.18
C PRO A 59 8.21 24.05 -18.63
N ASP A 60 9.27 23.27 -18.83
CA ASP A 60 9.68 22.84 -20.16
C ASP A 60 8.65 21.85 -20.74
N THR A 61 7.81 22.36 -21.63
CA THR A 61 6.68 21.63 -22.22
C THR A 61 7.00 21.07 -23.60
N ARG A 62 8.28 20.89 -23.93
CA ARG A 62 8.66 20.20 -25.17
C ARG A 62 8.01 18.80 -25.25
N PRO A 63 7.57 18.35 -26.44
CA PRO A 63 6.77 17.12 -26.58
C PRO A 63 7.42 15.87 -25.98
N GLU A 64 8.74 15.73 -26.06
CA GLU A 64 9.48 14.61 -25.49
C GLU A 64 9.46 14.58 -23.96
N ILE A 65 9.48 15.75 -23.32
CA ILE A 65 9.42 15.89 -21.86
C ILE A 65 8.00 15.61 -21.39
N VAL A 66 6.99 16.18 -22.05
CA VAL A 66 5.58 15.94 -21.73
C VAL A 66 5.24 14.46 -21.88
N ARG A 67 5.71 13.80 -22.95
CA ARG A 67 5.50 12.34 -23.14
C ARG A 67 6.19 11.51 -22.07
N ARG A 68 7.40 11.91 -21.65
CA ARG A 68 8.10 11.27 -20.51
C ARG A 68 7.31 11.49 -19.21
N GLY A 69 6.80 12.70 -18.99
CA GLY A 69 5.97 13.05 -17.86
C GLY A 69 4.68 12.23 -17.77
N GLU A 70 3.99 12.05 -18.90
CA GLU A 70 2.80 11.19 -18.97
C GLU A 70 3.16 9.75 -18.59
N TYR A 71 4.26 9.23 -19.15
CA TYR A 71 4.74 7.88 -18.84
C TYR A 71 5.02 7.70 -17.34
N LEU A 72 5.71 8.67 -16.72
CA LEU A 72 6.05 8.64 -15.30
C LEU A 72 4.83 8.88 -14.40
N ALA A 73 3.87 9.72 -14.81
CA ALA A 73 2.61 9.91 -14.10
C ALA A 73 1.74 8.65 -14.11
N ARG A 74 1.79 7.86 -15.18
CA ARG A 74 1.20 6.51 -15.22
C ARG A 74 1.95 5.57 -14.30
N ALA A 75 3.28 5.50 -14.38
CA ALA A 75 4.09 4.67 -13.49
C ALA A 75 3.88 5.00 -12.00
N GLY A 76 3.69 6.28 -11.69
CA GLY A 76 3.38 6.82 -10.37
C GLY A 76 1.94 6.62 -9.91
N ASP A 77 1.09 6.00 -10.73
CA ASP A 77 -0.33 5.77 -10.45
C ASP A 77 -1.13 7.05 -10.10
N CYS A 78 -0.69 8.20 -10.65
CA CYS A 78 -1.30 9.49 -10.33
C CYS A 78 -2.78 9.55 -10.72
N ILE A 79 -3.17 8.87 -11.80
CA ILE A 79 -4.54 8.84 -12.31
C ILE A 79 -5.46 8.12 -11.32
N ALA A 80 -5.06 6.95 -10.81
CA ALA A 80 -5.88 6.15 -9.90
C ALA A 80 -6.21 6.91 -8.62
N CYS A 81 -5.24 7.65 -8.08
CA CYS A 81 -5.46 8.44 -6.87
C CYS A 81 -6.18 9.78 -7.12
N HIS A 82 -5.81 10.51 -8.17
CA HIS A 82 -6.29 11.88 -8.41
C HIS A 82 -7.50 11.96 -9.35
N THR A 83 -8.20 10.87 -9.59
CA THR A 83 -9.44 10.85 -10.37
C THR A 83 -10.53 10.13 -9.59
N ALA A 84 -11.60 10.83 -9.21
CA ALA A 84 -12.75 10.18 -8.60
C ALA A 84 -13.49 9.27 -9.59
N PRO A 85 -14.23 8.24 -9.13
CA PRO A 85 -15.09 7.44 -10.00
C PRO A 85 -16.09 8.31 -10.77
N ARG A 86 -16.08 8.20 -12.11
CA ARG A 86 -16.85 9.06 -13.04
C ARG A 86 -16.51 10.56 -12.97
N GLY A 87 -15.39 10.92 -12.32
CA GLY A 87 -14.86 12.27 -12.24
C GLY A 87 -14.06 12.65 -13.49
N ARG A 88 -13.62 13.91 -13.53
CA ARG A 88 -12.69 14.39 -14.56
C ARG A 88 -11.26 13.97 -14.19
N LEU A 89 -10.47 13.60 -15.20
CA LEU A 89 -9.08 13.19 -15.01
C LEU A 89 -8.31 14.21 -14.18
N PHE A 90 -7.59 13.73 -13.15
CA PHE A 90 -6.74 14.53 -12.25
C PHE A 90 -7.46 15.59 -11.40
N ALA A 91 -8.79 15.68 -11.45
CA ALA A 91 -9.56 16.68 -10.71
C ALA A 91 -9.75 16.36 -9.22
N GLY A 92 -9.14 15.27 -8.72
CA GLY A 92 -9.21 14.83 -7.34
C GLY A 92 -10.60 14.31 -6.94
N GLY A 93 -10.86 14.31 -5.64
CA GLY A 93 -12.13 13.93 -5.05
C GLY A 93 -12.30 12.44 -4.79
N LEU A 94 -11.27 11.61 -5.00
CA LEU A 94 -11.32 10.21 -4.62
C LEU A 94 -11.37 10.09 -3.10
N ALA A 95 -12.41 9.45 -2.58
CA ALA A 95 -12.53 9.12 -1.16
C ALA A 95 -11.68 7.89 -0.85
N MET A 96 -10.71 8.04 0.06
CA MET A 96 -9.87 6.96 0.56
C MET A 96 -10.20 6.73 2.03
N GLU A 97 -10.93 5.66 2.31
CA GLU A 97 -11.28 5.30 3.67
C GLU A 97 -10.06 4.71 4.39
N THR A 98 -9.84 5.20 5.61
CA THR A 98 -8.79 4.70 6.50
C THR A 98 -9.42 4.38 7.87
N PRO A 99 -8.73 3.61 8.73
CA PRO A 99 -9.20 3.40 10.10
C PRO A 99 -9.39 4.70 10.90
N PHE A 100 -8.79 5.80 10.42
CA PHE A 100 -8.76 7.10 11.08
C PHE A 100 -9.77 8.10 10.51
N GLY A 101 -10.58 7.70 9.51
CA GLY A 101 -11.52 8.55 8.78
C GLY A 101 -11.18 8.60 7.28
N THR A 102 -11.82 9.51 6.55
CA THR A 102 -11.72 9.55 5.09
C THR A 102 -10.79 10.67 4.63
N LEU A 103 -9.80 10.29 3.82
CA LEU A 103 -8.96 11.22 3.06
C LEU A 103 -9.57 11.43 1.68
N TYR A 104 -9.30 12.59 1.08
CA TYR A 104 -9.76 12.92 -0.26
C TYR A 104 -8.57 13.37 -1.09
N SER A 105 -8.42 12.84 -2.29
CA SER A 105 -7.34 13.27 -3.18
C SER A 105 -7.57 14.70 -3.67
N PRO A 106 -6.52 15.53 -3.76
CA PRO A 106 -6.64 16.88 -4.28
C PRO A 106 -6.69 16.88 -5.81
N ASN A 107 -7.24 17.95 -6.37
CA ASN A 107 -7.15 18.33 -7.77
C ASN A 107 -5.69 18.72 -8.10
N ILE A 108 -5.11 18.05 -9.10
CA ILE A 108 -3.74 18.30 -9.57
C ILE A 108 -3.71 18.77 -11.03
N THR A 109 -4.84 19.20 -11.58
CA THR A 109 -4.91 19.87 -12.88
C THR A 109 -4.25 21.26 -12.80
N PRO A 110 -3.93 21.93 -13.93
CA PRO A 110 -3.33 23.25 -13.91
C PRO A 110 -4.33 24.38 -13.61
N ASP A 111 -5.51 24.07 -13.06
CA ASP A 111 -6.44 25.08 -12.56
C ASP A 111 -5.76 25.97 -11.50
N PRO A 112 -5.80 27.30 -11.63
CA PRO A 112 -5.07 28.21 -10.75
C PRO A 112 -5.71 28.40 -9.36
N GLN A 113 -6.97 28.00 -9.19
CA GLN A 113 -7.72 28.24 -7.95
C GLN A 113 -7.74 26.99 -7.05
N TYR A 114 -7.97 25.82 -7.64
CA TYR A 114 -8.19 24.57 -6.92
C TYR A 114 -7.15 23.49 -7.25
N GLY A 115 -6.43 23.65 -8.37
CA GLY A 115 -5.37 22.76 -8.82
C GLY A 115 -3.95 23.25 -8.46
N ILE A 116 -2.97 22.77 -9.22
CA ILE A 116 -1.55 23.15 -9.10
C ILE A 116 -1.18 24.29 -10.07
N GLY A 117 -2.17 25.04 -10.57
CA GLY A 117 -1.99 26.04 -11.62
C GLY A 117 -0.95 27.12 -11.30
N THR A 118 -0.87 27.52 -10.03
CA THR A 118 0.03 28.56 -9.51
C THR A 118 1.37 28.03 -9.00
N TRP A 119 1.57 26.71 -9.00
CA TRP A 119 2.80 26.11 -8.51
C TRP A 119 3.93 26.33 -9.51
N SER A 120 5.15 26.53 -9.01
CA SER A 120 6.36 26.46 -9.81
C SER A 120 6.87 25.02 -9.89
N GLU A 121 7.74 24.75 -10.86
CA GLU A 121 8.45 23.47 -10.97
C GLU A 121 9.21 23.14 -9.68
N GLU A 122 9.95 24.11 -9.13
CA GLU A 122 10.65 23.95 -7.85
C GLU A 122 9.70 23.61 -6.69
N ALA A 123 8.51 24.22 -6.64
CA ALA A 123 7.54 23.93 -5.61
C ALA A 123 6.98 22.50 -5.73
N PHE A 124 6.75 22.03 -6.96
CA PHE A 124 6.34 20.65 -7.23
C PHE A 124 7.44 19.65 -6.86
N PHE A 125 8.69 19.89 -7.28
CA PHE A 125 9.83 19.05 -6.94
C PHE A 125 10.02 18.97 -5.42
N LYS A 126 10.00 20.11 -4.72
CA LYS A 126 10.09 20.11 -3.25
C LYS A 126 8.95 19.35 -2.59
N MET A 127 7.75 19.40 -3.15
CA MET A 127 6.62 18.61 -2.66
C MET A 127 6.85 17.11 -2.83
N MET A 128 7.30 16.66 -4.01
CA MET A 128 7.63 15.24 -4.24
C MET A 128 8.78 14.77 -3.34
N ARG A 129 9.81 15.63 -3.17
CA ARG A 129 11.01 15.36 -2.38
C ARG A 129 10.76 15.32 -0.88
N THR A 130 9.94 16.22 -0.36
CA THR A 130 9.80 16.46 1.08
C THR A 130 8.39 16.17 1.62
N GLY A 131 7.40 15.91 0.76
CA GLY A 131 6.00 15.76 1.17
C GLY A 131 5.39 17.01 1.81
N ARG A 132 5.88 18.20 1.45
CA ARG A 132 5.37 19.49 1.95
C ARG A 132 4.78 20.30 0.81
N LYS A 133 3.60 20.86 1.05
CA LYS A 133 2.98 21.81 0.13
C LYS A 133 3.80 23.10 0.04
N PRO A 134 3.55 23.97 -0.97
CA PRO A 134 4.22 25.27 -1.08
C PRO A 134 4.05 26.16 0.16
N ASP A 135 2.93 26.03 0.86
CA ASP A 135 2.65 26.71 2.14
C ASP A 135 3.40 26.12 3.35
N GLY A 136 4.20 25.07 3.16
CA GLY A 136 5.00 24.40 4.18
C GLY A 136 4.26 23.31 4.96
N ALA A 137 2.94 23.16 4.78
CA ALA A 137 2.16 22.17 5.51
C ALA A 137 2.43 20.74 5.01
N PRO A 138 2.55 19.75 5.91
CA PRO A 138 2.82 18.37 5.55
C PRO A 138 1.62 17.71 4.86
N ILE A 139 1.92 16.86 3.89
CA ILE A 139 0.93 16.01 3.20
C ILE A 139 0.70 14.74 4.03
N TYR A 140 -0.56 14.28 4.07
CA TYR A 140 -0.90 13.02 4.73
C TYR A 140 -0.26 11.83 4.00
N PRO A 141 0.20 10.80 4.72
CA PRO A 141 0.99 9.69 4.16
C PRO A 141 0.20 8.74 3.23
N ALA A 142 -1.08 9.00 2.97
CA ALA A 142 -1.79 8.36 1.87
C ALA A 142 -1.22 8.75 0.50
N MET A 143 -0.59 9.91 0.41
CA MET A 143 0.28 10.24 -0.72
C MET A 143 1.63 9.54 -0.49
N PRO A 144 2.17 8.74 -1.44
CA PRO A 144 3.43 7.97 -1.31
C PRO A 144 4.73 8.80 -1.18
N VAL A 145 4.75 9.85 -0.37
CA VAL A 145 5.87 10.80 -0.27
C VAL A 145 7.18 10.13 0.17
N ALA A 146 7.10 9.04 0.95
CA ALA A 146 8.26 8.28 1.39
C ALA A 146 8.92 7.49 0.23
N GLN A 147 8.18 7.25 -0.84
CA GLN A 147 8.63 6.59 -2.06
C GLN A 147 8.98 7.65 -3.12
N TYR A 148 8.12 8.65 -3.32
CA TYR A 148 8.35 9.70 -4.30
C TYR A 148 9.55 10.59 -4.01
N THR A 149 10.05 10.64 -2.76
CA THR A 149 11.34 11.26 -2.47
C THR A 149 12.50 10.66 -3.28
N LYS A 150 12.35 9.44 -3.79
CA LYS A 150 13.36 8.73 -4.60
C LYS A 150 13.43 9.23 -6.05
N VAL A 151 12.38 9.90 -6.52
CA VAL A 151 12.26 10.39 -7.90
C VAL A 151 13.29 11.50 -8.14
N THR A 152 13.99 11.41 -9.28
CA THR A 152 15.00 12.42 -9.62
C THR A 152 14.34 13.76 -9.94
N ARG A 153 15.12 14.84 -9.89
CA ARG A 153 14.64 16.18 -10.27
C ARG A 153 14.05 16.17 -11.69
N GLU A 154 14.76 15.59 -12.64
CA GLU A 154 14.37 15.59 -14.06
C GLU A 154 13.05 14.84 -14.28
N ASP A 155 12.84 13.73 -13.58
CA ASP A 155 11.60 12.96 -13.67
C ASP A 155 10.43 13.68 -12.99
N SER A 156 10.67 14.36 -11.87
CA SER A 156 9.69 15.22 -11.22
C SER A 156 9.26 16.38 -12.13
N ASP A 157 10.22 17.04 -12.78
CA ASP A 157 9.96 18.16 -13.69
C ASP A 157 9.19 17.70 -14.92
N ALA A 158 9.52 16.53 -15.48
CA ALA A 158 8.78 15.94 -16.58
C ALA A 158 7.32 15.66 -16.19
N ILE A 159 7.07 15.06 -15.02
CA ILE A 159 5.71 14.84 -14.49
C ILE A 159 4.99 16.18 -14.37
N PHE A 160 5.63 17.20 -13.80
CA PHE A 160 5.04 18.53 -13.66
C PHE A 160 4.69 19.14 -15.02
N ALA A 161 5.62 19.10 -15.98
CA ALA A 161 5.39 19.58 -17.34
C ALA A 161 4.17 18.90 -17.98
N PHE A 162 4.03 17.58 -17.85
CA PHE A 162 2.83 16.86 -18.30
C PHE A 162 1.56 17.33 -17.59
N LEU A 163 1.56 17.43 -16.27
CA LEU A 163 0.40 17.93 -15.51
C LEU A 163 0.02 19.35 -15.88
N LYS A 164 0.94 20.17 -16.39
CA LYS A 164 0.62 21.51 -16.91
C LYS A 164 -0.06 21.50 -18.27
N THR A 165 -0.07 20.37 -18.98
CA THR A 165 -0.76 20.20 -20.27
C THR A 165 -2.14 19.57 -20.15
N VAL A 166 -2.51 19.01 -18.98
CA VAL A 166 -3.84 18.40 -18.80
C VAL A 166 -4.92 19.47 -18.76
N GLU A 167 -6.14 19.10 -19.15
CA GLU A 167 -7.29 20.01 -19.12
C GLU A 167 -7.51 20.59 -17.71
N PRO A 168 -7.50 21.92 -17.52
CA PRO A 168 -7.81 22.53 -16.24
C PRO A 168 -9.23 22.19 -15.80
N VAL A 169 -9.40 21.71 -14.58
CA VAL A 169 -10.73 21.43 -14.02
C VAL A 169 -10.95 22.30 -12.80
N ARG A 170 -11.92 23.20 -12.88
CA ARG A 170 -12.28 24.10 -11.78
C ARG A 170 -13.18 23.38 -10.77
N GLN A 171 -12.62 22.41 -10.07
CA GLN A 171 -13.30 21.60 -9.05
C GLN A 171 -12.69 21.84 -7.67
N PRO A 172 -13.46 22.35 -6.69
CA PRO A 172 -12.99 22.50 -5.32
C PRO A 172 -12.56 21.18 -4.69
N ASN A 173 -11.49 21.23 -3.90
CA ASN A 173 -11.03 20.08 -3.11
C ASN A 173 -12.00 19.79 -1.97
N HIS A 174 -12.26 18.50 -1.72
CA HIS A 174 -13.05 18.07 -0.58
C HIS A 174 -12.19 18.04 0.69
N PRO A 175 -12.63 18.64 1.81
CA PRO A 175 -11.90 18.55 3.07
C PRO A 175 -11.86 17.11 3.59
N HIS A 176 -10.77 16.72 4.25
CA HIS A 176 -10.69 15.41 4.90
C HIS A 176 -11.65 15.32 6.09
N THR A 177 -12.21 14.14 6.31
CA THR A 177 -13.10 13.83 7.44
C THR A 177 -12.41 12.87 8.40
N LEU A 178 -11.18 13.22 8.77
CA LEU A 178 -10.39 12.48 9.76
C LEU A 178 -10.94 12.70 11.16
N ARG A 179 -10.86 11.67 12.00
CA ARG A 179 -11.25 11.71 13.41
C ARG A 179 -10.11 12.27 14.24
N PHE A 180 -10.43 12.93 15.36
CA PHE A 180 -9.42 13.30 16.34
C PHE A 180 -8.70 12.05 16.88
N PRO A 181 -7.36 12.06 17.07
CA PRO A 181 -6.45 13.20 16.89
C PRO A 181 -5.89 13.37 15.46
N PHE A 182 -6.19 12.46 14.52
CA PHE A 182 -5.61 12.43 13.17
C PHE A 182 -6.01 13.63 12.28
N ASN A 183 -7.05 14.37 12.64
CA ASN A 183 -7.41 15.64 12.01
C ASN A 183 -6.44 16.79 12.32
N GLN A 184 -5.55 16.64 13.32
CA GLN A 184 -4.54 17.63 13.68
C GLN A 184 -3.30 17.44 12.78
N ARG A 185 -3.20 18.25 11.72
CA ARG A 185 -2.13 18.13 10.71
C ARG A 185 -0.71 18.29 11.29
N ASP A 186 -0.55 19.06 12.37
CA ASP A 186 0.76 19.28 13.01
C ASP A 186 1.35 18.02 13.65
N LEU A 187 0.52 17.03 13.99
CA LEU A 187 1.01 15.75 14.50
C LEU A 187 1.87 14.99 13.46
N LEU A 188 1.70 15.31 12.17
CA LEU A 188 2.53 14.74 11.12
C LEU A 188 3.99 15.16 11.22
N TYR A 189 4.32 16.32 11.81
CA TYR A 189 5.72 16.70 12.00
C TYR A 189 6.47 15.69 12.87
N GLY A 190 5.84 15.24 13.96
CA GLY A 190 6.40 14.20 14.84
C GLY A 190 6.36 12.81 14.22
N TRP A 191 5.28 12.43 13.52
CA TRP A 191 5.21 11.14 12.83
C TRP A 191 6.31 10.98 11.77
N ARG A 192 6.60 12.05 11.03
CA ARG A 192 7.60 12.05 9.96
C ARG A 192 9.03 11.87 10.46
N THR A 193 9.38 12.33 11.66
CA THR A 193 10.73 12.09 12.20
C THR A 193 11.00 10.61 12.48
N LEU A 194 9.95 9.81 12.63
CA LEU A 194 10.05 8.36 12.86
C LEU A 194 10.04 7.54 11.57
N TYR A 195 9.28 7.97 10.56
CA TYR A 195 8.93 7.12 9.40
C TYR A 195 9.27 7.70 8.03
N PHE A 196 9.82 8.91 7.94
CA PHE A 196 10.20 9.53 6.67
C PHE A 196 11.70 9.80 6.59
N HIS A 197 12.34 9.22 5.57
CA HIS A 197 13.73 9.49 5.24
C HIS A 197 13.82 10.13 3.85
N GLU A 198 14.18 11.39 3.85
CA GLU A 198 14.38 12.16 2.63
C GLU A 198 15.62 11.64 1.87
N GLY A 199 15.47 11.18 0.63
CA GLY A 199 16.60 10.92 -0.26
C GLY A 199 16.21 10.48 -1.67
N GLU A 200 16.83 11.07 -2.69
CA GLU A 200 16.77 10.57 -4.07
C GLU A 200 17.32 9.13 -4.15
N PHE A 201 16.85 8.37 -5.13
CA PHE A 201 17.42 7.05 -5.42
C PHE A 201 18.89 7.18 -5.81
N LYS A 202 19.72 6.26 -5.28
CA LYS A 202 21.13 6.16 -5.65
C LYS A 202 21.38 4.78 -6.22
N SER A 203 21.91 4.74 -7.43
CA SER A 203 22.26 3.48 -8.07
C SER A 203 23.36 2.77 -7.29
N ASP A 204 23.20 1.46 -7.12
CA ASP A 204 24.22 0.58 -6.56
C ASP A 204 25.20 0.18 -7.68
N PRO A 205 26.49 0.59 -7.59
CA PRO A 205 27.49 0.30 -8.63
C PRO A 205 27.83 -1.19 -8.74
N THR A 206 27.45 -2.01 -7.75
CA THR A 206 27.64 -3.47 -7.78
C THR A 206 26.52 -4.21 -8.51
N LYS A 207 25.47 -3.50 -8.91
CA LYS A 207 24.29 -4.04 -9.58
C LYS A 207 24.23 -3.64 -11.04
N SER A 208 23.49 -4.39 -11.84
CA SER A 208 23.29 -4.07 -13.25
C SER A 208 22.43 -2.82 -13.43
N VAL A 209 22.50 -2.23 -14.62
CA VAL A 209 21.62 -1.09 -15.01
C VAL A 209 20.15 -1.50 -14.92
N GLU A 210 19.79 -2.68 -15.41
CA GLU A 210 18.43 -3.24 -15.34
C GLU A 210 17.96 -3.36 -13.88
N TRP A 211 18.81 -3.86 -12.98
CA TRP A 211 18.46 -3.97 -11.57
C TRP A 211 18.22 -2.60 -10.91
N ASN A 212 19.10 -1.64 -11.16
CA ASN A 212 18.97 -0.28 -10.61
C ASN A 212 17.72 0.42 -11.15
N ARG A 213 17.38 0.19 -12.44
CA ARG A 213 16.13 0.69 -13.03
C ARG A 213 14.90 0.10 -12.34
N GLY A 214 14.92 -1.20 -12.07
CA GLY A 214 13.88 -1.90 -11.33
C GLY A 214 13.70 -1.36 -9.92
N ALA A 215 14.81 -1.22 -9.19
CA ALA A 215 14.81 -0.67 -7.84
C ALA A 215 14.24 0.74 -7.79
N TYR A 216 14.65 1.61 -8.73
CA TYR A 216 14.14 2.97 -8.85
C TYR A 216 12.62 3.01 -9.05
N LEU A 217 12.08 2.16 -9.93
CA LEU A 217 10.65 2.11 -10.20
C LEU A 217 9.86 1.50 -9.04
N VAL A 218 10.32 0.39 -8.46
CA VAL A 218 9.62 -0.31 -7.37
C VAL A 218 9.63 0.49 -6.06
N GLU A 219 10.76 1.09 -5.71
CA GLU A 219 10.90 1.88 -4.48
C GLU A 219 10.43 3.33 -4.63
N GLY A 220 10.40 3.86 -5.87
CA GLY A 220 9.97 5.20 -6.21
C GLY A 220 8.52 5.25 -6.69
N LEU A 221 8.33 5.53 -7.99
CA LEU A 221 6.99 5.81 -8.54
C LEU A 221 6.00 4.65 -8.41
N GLY A 222 6.44 3.40 -8.55
CA GLY A 222 5.58 2.22 -8.37
C GLY A 222 5.22 1.94 -6.91
N HIS A 223 5.88 2.62 -5.95
CA HIS A 223 5.58 2.66 -4.52
C HIS A 223 5.16 1.30 -3.92
N CYS A 224 5.76 0.19 -4.34
CA CYS A 224 5.26 -1.14 -4.04
C CYS A 224 5.32 -1.44 -2.53
N THR A 225 6.26 -0.79 -1.83
CA THR A 225 6.41 -0.85 -0.37
C THR A 225 5.22 -0.26 0.38
N MET A 226 4.36 0.55 -0.24
CA MET A 226 3.21 1.15 0.44
C MET A 226 2.17 0.09 0.86
N CYS A 227 1.95 -0.93 0.03
CA CYS A 227 1.00 -2.01 0.34
C CYS A 227 1.71 -3.30 0.77
N HIS A 228 2.87 -3.61 0.17
CA HIS A 228 3.58 -4.86 0.42
C HIS A 228 4.51 -4.81 1.64
N THR A 229 4.30 -3.92 2.60
CA THR A 229 5.13 -3.79 3.82
C THR A 229 4.24 -3.85 5.04
N ARG A 230 4.69 -4.53 6.11
CA ARG A 230 3.94 -4.51 7.38
C ARG A 230 3.95 -3.11 7.98
N ILE A 231 2.75 -2.58 8.18
CA ILE A 231 2.53 -1.32 8.89
C ILE A 231 2.15 -1.60 10.34
N ASN A 232 2.71 -0.82 11.25
CA ASN A 232 2.38 -0.87 12.66
C ASN A 232 1.09 -0.07 12.96
N MET A 233 0.62 -0.11 14.21
CA MET A 233 -0.60 0.60 14.64
C MET A 233 -0.56 2.12 14.46
N LEU A 234 0.63 2.72 14.37
CA LEU A 234 0.82 4.16 14.10
C LEU A 234 0.84 4.47 12.60
N GLY A 235 0.59 3.47 11.73
CA GLY A 235 0.59 3.60 10.28
C GLY A 235 1.98 3.74 9.67
N GLY A 236 3.05 3.54 10.44
CA GLY A 236 4.42 3.56 9.95
C GLY A 236 4.96 2.15 9.65
N SER A 237 5.99 2.05 8.85
CA SER A 237 6.74 0.81 8.59
C SER A 237 8.17 0.91 9.11
N SER A 238 8.88 -0.22 9.17
CA SER A 238 10.32 -0.25 9.47
C SER A 238 11.09 -0.85 8.28
N PRO A 239 12.37 -0.53 8.09
CA PRO A 239 13.18 -1.12 7.02
C PRO A 239 13.26 -2.65 7.08
N ARG A 240 13.13 -3.26 8.26
CA ARG A 240 13.15 -4.73 8.41
C ARG A 240 11.88 -5.41 7.91
N GLU A 241 10.77 -4.67 7.84
CA GLU A 241 9.47 -5.17 7.41
C GLU A 241 9.19 -4.89 5.93
N GLN A 242 10.10 -4.18 5.26
CA GLN A 242 9.96 -3.77 3.87
C GLN A 242 9.75 -5.00 2.99
N PHE A 243 8.71 -4.96 2.16
CA PHE A 243 8.31 -6.07 1.26
C PHE A 243 7.80 -7.35 1.94
N ALA A 244 7.62 -7.38 3.27
CA ALA A 244 7.17 -8.57 3.99
C ALA A 244 5.66 -8.89 3.83
N GLY A 245 4.93 -8.10 3.03
CA GLY A 245 3.49 -8.21 2.87
C GLY A 245 2.71 -7.65 4.06
N GLY A 246 1.38 -7.61 3.96
CA GLY A 246 0.54 -7.12 5.04
C GLY A 246 -0.93 -6.97 4.66
N LEU A 247 -1.78 -6.84 5.68
CA LEU A 247 -3.18 -6.50 5.48
C LEU A 247 -3.29 -5.01 5.11
N ILE A 248 -3.98 -4.72 4.01
CA ILE A 248 -4.35 -3.37 3.61
C ILE A 248 -5.57 -2.96 4.46
N PRO A 249 -5.43 -2.00 5.40
CA PRO A 249 -6.51 -1.64 6.30
C PRO A 249 -7.73 -1.12 5.54
N VAL A 250 -8.92 -1.40 6.08
CA VAL A 250 -10.25 -1.03 5.54
C VAL A 250 -10.62 -1.72 4.23
N GLN A 251 -9.69 -1.80 3.27
CA GLN A 251 -9.90 -2.51 2.02
C GLN A 251 -10.02 -4.03 2.23
N ASN A 252 -9.50 -4.53 3.36
CA ASN A 252 -9.55 -5.93 3.76
C ASN A 252 -8.98 -6.86 2.68
N TRP A 253 -7.94 -6.44 1.98
CA TRP A 253 -7.14 -7.28 1.09
C TRP A 253 -5.78 -7.52 1.72
N TYR A 254 -5.19 -8.68 1.48
CA TYR A 254 -3.84 -8.99 1.91
C TYR A 254 -2.87 -8.79 0.74
N ALA A 255 -1.93 -7.86 0.88
CA ALA A 255 -0.80 -7.72 -0.04
C ALA A 255 0.24 -8.80 0.31
N PRO A 256 0.52 -9.78 -0.57
CA PRO A 256 1.50 -10.83 -0.30
C PRO A 256 2.90 -10.25 -0.09
N SER A 257 3.81 -11.04 0.49
CA SER A 257 5.22 -10.66 0.48
C SER A 257 5.74 -10.53 -0.96
N LEU A 258 6.63 -9.57 -1.21
CA LEU A 258 7.36 -9.47 -2.49
C LEU A 258 8.78 -10.01 -2.41
N THR A 259 9.23 -10.43 -1.23
CA THR A 259 10.56 -11.00 -1.05
C THR A 259 10.63 -12.43 -1.60
N SER A 260 11.81 -13.02 -1.59
CA SER A 260 11.97 -14.47 -1.88
C SER A 260 11.46 -15.38 -0.73
N ASP A 261 10.70 -14.82 0.23
CA ASP A 261 9.99 -15.55 1.28
C ASP A 261 9.00 -16.54 0.66
N LYS A 262 8.72 -17.58 1.42
CA LYS A 262 7.95 -18.75 1.04
C LYS A 262 6.51 -18.69 1.57
N ASP A 263 6.17 -17.70 2.40
CA ASP A 263 4.79 -17.35 2.77
C ASP A 263 4.19 -16.30 1.80
N GLY A 264 3.98 -16.69 0.54
CA GLY A 264 3.38 -15.80 -0.47
C GLY A 264 4.35 -15.00 -1.33
N GLY A 265 5.67 -15.14 -1.14
CA GLY A 265 6.70 -14.40 -1.88
C GLY A 265 7.04 -14.96 -3.27
N LEU A 266 8.02 -14.31 -3.92
CA LEU A 266 8.36 -14.48 -5.34
C LEU A 266 9.52 -15.46 -5.60
N GLY A 267 10.02 -16.17 -4.58
CA GLY A 267 11.25 -16.97 -4.68
C GLY A 267 11.22 -18.03 -5.78
N ASP A 268 10.09 -18.73 -5.93
CA ASP A 268 9.90 -19.79 -6.94
C ASP A 268 9.29 -19.27 -8.26
N TRP A 269 9.05 -17.96 -8.39
CA TRP A 269 8.47 -17.36 -9.59
C TRP A 269 9.54 -17.13 -10.67
N SER A 270 9.20 -17.36 -11.93
CA SER A 270 10.06 -16.90 -13.03
C SER A 270 9.95 -15.39 -13.20
N ILE A 271 10.95 -14.77 -13.84
CA ILE A 271 10.86 -13.35 -14.21
C ILE A 271 9.64 -13.11 -15.10
N GLN A 272 9.35 -14.05 -16.01
CA GLN A 272 8.21 -13.93 -16.93
C GLN A 272 6.87 -13.97 -16.19
N ASP A 273 6.73 -14.83 -15.18
CA ASP A 273 5.49 -14.87 -14.38
C ASP A 273 5.21 -13.55 -13.66
N ILE A 274 6.27 -12.86 -13.20
CA ILE A 274 6.15 -11.54 -12.59
C ILE A 274 5.80 -10.50 -13.65
N VAL A 275 6.47 -10.50 -14.79
CA VAL A 275 6.18 -9.58 -15.91
C VAL A 275 4.72 -9.71 -16.36
N ASP A 276 4.26 -10.94 -16.58
CA ASP A 276 2.88 -11.22 -17.02
C ASP A 276 1.87 -10.78 -15.95
N LEU A 277 2.12 -11.10 -14.68
CA LEU A 277 1.23 -10.67 -13.59
C LEU A 277 1.12 -9.14 -13.52
N LEU A 278 2.26 -8.42 -13.58
CA LEU A 278 2.27 -6.96 -13.44
C LEU A 278 1.62 -6.27 -14.65
N GLN A 279 1.84 -6.75 -15.88
CA GLN A 279 1.43 -6.05 -17.10
C GLN A 279 0.12 -6.57 -17.71
N ALA A 280 -0.17 -7.87 -17.59
CA ALA A 280 -1.40 -8.48 -18.08
C ALA A 280 -2.46 -8.67 -16.97
N GLY A 281 -2.05 -8.66 -15.70
CA GLY A 281 -2.91 -8.93 -14.56
C GLY A 281 -3.11 -10.43 -14.28
N ILE A 282 -2.49 -11.31 -15.06
CA ILE A 282 -2.56 -12.77 -14.96
C ILE A 282 -1.20 -13.38 -15.29
N SER A 283 -0.89 -14.54 -14.71
CA SER A 283 0.26 -15.36 -15.06
C SER A 283 -0.06 -16.84 -14.82
N ASN A 284 0.88 -17.73 -15.12
CA ASN A 284 0.75 -19.15 -14.82
C ASN A 284 0.73 -19.47 -13.31
N ARG A 285 0.98 -18.46 -12.46
CA ARG A 285 1.01 -18.59 -10.99
C ARG A 285 -0.25 -18.01 -10.32
N GLY A 286 -0.95 -17.10 -10.97
CA GLY A 286 -2.05 -16.38 -10.34
C GLY A 286 -2.59 -15.22 -11.16
N ALA A 287 -3.54 -14.50 -10.55
CA ALA A 287 -4.12 -13.30 -11.12
C ALA A 287 -4.25 -12.22 -10.05
N VAL A 288 -4.18 -10.96 -10.45
CA VAL A 288 -4.39 -9.82 -9.54
C VAL A 288 -5.88 -9.52 -9.41
N TYR A 289 -6.29 -9.17 -8.20
CA TYR A 289 -7.65 -8.75 -7.86
C TYR A 289 -7.61 -7.58 -6.90
N GLY A 290 -8.75 -6.90 -6.74
CA GLY A 290 -8.88 -5.80 -5.80
C GLY A 290 -7.88 -4.67 -6.09
N PRO A 291 -7.17 -4.14 -5.07
CA PRO A 291 -6.30 -2.97 -5.24
C PRO A 291 -5.16 -3.21 -6.24
N MET A 292 -4.63 -4.44 -6.33
CA MET A 292 -3.56 -4.74 -7.28
C MET A 292 -4.08 -4.78 -8.73
N ALA A 293 -5.37 -5.11 -8.93
CA ALA A 293 -5.98 -5.01 -10.26
C ALA A 293 -6.08 -3.56 -10.73
N GLU A 294 -6.41 -2.62 -9.83
CA GLU A 294 -6.41 -1.18 -10.12
C GLU A 294 -5.01 -0.68 -10.48
N VAL A 295 -3.97 -1.10 -9.74
CA VAL A 295 -2.57 -0.75 -10.04
C VAL A 295 -2.16 -1.25 -11.43
N THR A 296 -2.50 -2.50 -11.77
CA THR A 296 -2.22 -3.02 -13.11
C THR A 296 -3.01 -2.28 -14.19
N TYR A 297 -4.29 -1.97 -13.92
CA TYR A 297 -5.16 -1.31 -14.88
C TYR A 297 -4.76 0.15 -15.16
N HIS A 298 -4.49 0.94 -14.12
CA HIS A 298 -4.21 2.37 -14.24
C HIS A 298 -2.73 2.70 -14.47
N SER A 299 -1.81 1.85 -14.04
CA SER A 299 -0.37 2.08 -14.09
C SER A 299 0.37 1.04 -14.93
N LEU A 300 0.59 -0.15 -14.39
CA LEU A 300 1.66 -1.06 -14.86
C LEU A 300 1.48 -1.56 -16.30
N GLN A 301 0.24 -1.74 -16.77
CA GLN A 301 -0.01 -2.15 -18.15
C GLN A 301 0.48 -1.13 -19.21
N HIS A 302 0.78 0.11 -18.79
CA HIS A 302 1.23 1.19 -19.67
C HIS A 302 2.74 1.36 -19.72
N LEU A 303 3.49 0.67 -18.84
CA LEU A 303 4.94 0.72 -18.82
C LEU A 303 5.53 -0.08 -19.99
N SER A 304 6.76 0.26 -20.35
CA SER A 304 7.52 -0.52 -21.32
C SER A 304 7.81 -1.91 -20.75
N GLU A 305 7.94 -2.90 -21.64
CA GLU A 305 8.30 -4.26 -21.21
C GLU A 305 9.68 -4.29 -20.55
N GLU A 306 10.62 -3.44 -21.00
CA GLU A 306 11.94 -3.28 -20.37
C GLU A 306 11.81 -2.83 -18.91
N ASP A 307 10.97 -1.84 -18.61
CA ASP A 307 10.79 -1.35 -17.25
C ASP A 307 10.07 -2.37 -16.37
N ILE A 308 9.03 -3.05 -16.87
CA ILE A 308 8.35 -4.11 -16.11
C ILE A 308 9.31 -5.28 -15.84
N ARG A 309 10.15 -5.64 -16.81
CA ARG A 309 11.19 -6.66 -16.64
C ARG A 309 12.24 -6.22 -15.62
N ALA A 310 12.69 -4.98 -15.67
CA ALA A 310 13.61 -4.42 -14.68
C ALA A 310 13.01 -4.50 -13.26
N MET A 311 11.75 -4.12 -13.09
CA MET A 311 11.02 -4.28 -11.83
C MET A 311 11.02 -5.76 -11.38
N ALA A 312 10.72 -6.70 -12.28
CA ALA A 312 10.73 -8.13 -11.97
C ALA A 312 12.14 -8.64 -11.56
N VAL A 313 13.20 -8.18 -12.21
CA VAL A 313 14.60 -8.50 -11.85
C VAL A 313 14.94 -7.99 -10.45
N TYR A 314 14.54 -6.76 -10.11
CA TYR A 314 14.74 -6.22 -8.77
C TYR A 314 13.95 -7.01 -7.72
N LEU A 315 12.64 -7.22 -7.93
CA LEU A 315 11.77 -7.94 -7.01
C LEU A 315 12.29 -9.37 -6.73
N LYS A 316 12.72 -10.09 -7.77
CA LYS A 316 13.29 -11.43 -7.63
C LYS A 316 14.62 -11.46 -6.86
N SER A 317 15.32 -10.34 -6.77
CA SER A 317 16.58 -10.25 -6.02
C SER A 317 16.38 -10.02 -4.52
N LEU A 318 15.15 -9.71 -4.09
CA LEU A 318 14.86 -9.38 -2.69
C LEU A 318 15.10 -10.62 -1.81
N PRO A 319 15.85 -10.46 -0.70
CA PRO A 319 16.26 -11.59 0.14
C PRO A 319 15.08 -12.23 0.86
N ASP A 320 15.16 -13.54 1.11
CA ASP A 320 14.22 -14.26 1.98
C ASP A 320 14.30 -13.67 3.42
N GLN A 321 13.17 -13.19 3.94
CA GLN A 321 13.04 -12.61 5.28
C GLN A 321 12.36 -13.58 6.29
N GLY A 322 12.08 -14.82 5.87
CA GLY A 322 11.37 -15.82 6.65
C GLY A 322 11.42 -17.18 5.94
N GLY A 323 12.25 -18.11 6.45
CA GLY A 323 12.48 -19.41 5.84
C GLY A 323 11.21 -20.24 5.55
N ARG A 324 11.36 -21.34 4.79
CA ARG A 324 10.25 -22.15 4.25
C ARG A 324 9.32 -22.59 5.38
N LYS A 325 8.00 -22.40 5.22
CA LYS A 325 7.04 -23.21 5.98
C LYS A 325 7.28 -24.67 5.61
N THR A 326 8.01 -25.36 6.47
CA THR A 326 8.29 -26.79 6.37
C THR A 326 7.53 -27.48 7.48
N GLY A 327 6.69 -28.44 7.13
CA GLY A 327 5.91 -29.19 8.09
C GLY A 327 4.75 -29.92 7.42
N PRO A 328 4.10 -30.86 8.11
CA PRO A 328 2.88 -31.48 7.60
C PRO A 328 1.80 -30.41 7.41
N SER A 329 0.97 -30.56 6.38
CA SER A 329 -0.23 -29.73 6.21
C SER A 329 -1.07 -29.75 7.48
N ALA A 330 -1.68 -28.61 7.81
CA ALA A 330 -2.64 -28.54 8.90
C ALA A 330 -3.73 -29.60 8.66
N THR A 331 -4.10 -30.34 9.71
CA THR A 331 -5.15 -31.36 9.62
C THR A 331 -6.49 -30.72 9.97
N PRO A 332 -7.36 -30.43 8.99
CA PRO A 332 -8.68 -29.87 9.26
C PRO A 332 -9.61 -30.89 9.92
N ASN A 333 -10.70 -30.40 10.51
CA ASN A 333 -11.77 -31.29 10.99
C ASN A 333 -12.30 -32.15 9.81
N PRO A 334 -12.36 -33.49 9.94
CA PRO A 334 -12.75 -34.36 8.83
C PRO A 334 -14.13 -34.06 8.23
N LYS A 335 -15.09 -33.60 9.04
CA LYS A 335 -16.43 -33.23 8.55
C LYS A 335 -16.38 -31.95 7.74
N VAL A 336 -15.62 -30.95 8.20
CA VAL A 336 -15.42 -29.68 7.48
C VAL A 336 -14.70 -29.93 6.16
N PHE A 337 -13.66 -30.77 6.17
CA PHE A 337 -12.93 -31.14 4.96
C PHE A 337 -13.82 -31.87 3.94
N ALA A 338 -14.63 -32.84 4.39
CA ALA A 338 -15.55 -33.56 3.52
C ALA A 338 -16.63 -32.64 2.92
N LEU A 339 -17.20 -31.73 3.71
CA LEU A 339 -18.15 -30.72 3.23
C LEU A 339 -17.49 -29.80 2.19
N GLY A 340 -16.30 -29.28 2.50
CA GLY A 340 -15.56 -28.41 1.59
C GLY A 340 -15.21 -29.10 0.26
N LYS A 341 -14.81 -30.38 0.32
CA LYS A 341 -14.56 -31.21 -0.86
C LYS A 341 -15.80 -31.36 -1.74
N GLN A 342 -16.96 -31.61 -1.13
CA GLN A 342 -18.22 -31.73 -1.86
C GLN A 342 -18.57 -30.41 -2.56
N ILE A 343 -18.55 -29.30 -1.83
CA ILE A 343 -18.82 -27.96 -2.39
C ILE A 343 -17.85 -27.66 -3.55
N TYR A 344 -16.56 -27.99 -3.38
CA TYR A 344 -15.55 -27.79 -4.41
C TYR A 344 -15.87 -28.56 -5.70
N ALA A 345 -16.20 -29.85 -5.57
CA ALA A 345 -16.56 -30.68 -6.72
C ALA A 345 -17.80 -30.13 -7.44
N ASP A 346 -18.81 -29.67 -6.68
CA ASP A 346 -20.07 -29.20 -7.24
C ASP A 346 -19.96 -27.83 -7.92
N LYS A 347 -19.09 -26.93 -7.43
CA LYS A 347 -19.08 -25.51 -7.81
C LYS A 347 -17.77 -24.99 -8.40
N CYS A 348 -16.63 -25.60 -8.07
CA CYS A 348 -15.31 -25.02 -8.34
C CYS A 348 -14.50 -25.82 -9.36
N ALA A 349 -14.60 -27.16 -9.32
CA ALA A 349 -13.78 -28.07 -10.13
C ALA A 349 -13.98 -27.89 -11.64
N ILE A 350 -15.14 -27.42 -12.08
CA ILE A 350 -15.42 -27.15 -13.51
C ILE A 350 -14.41 -26.17 -14.15
N CYS A 351 -13.87 -25.23 -13.37
CA CYS A 351 -12.85 -24.28 -13.83
C CYS A 351 -11.46 -24.61 -13.26
N HIS A 352 -11.39 -25.05 -12.00
CA HIS A 352 -10.12 -25.26 -11.31
C HIS A 352 -9.57 -26.69 -11.38
N GLY A 353 -10.27 -27.61 -12.03
CA GLY A 353 -9.90 -29.03 -12.12
C GLY A 353 -10.23 -29.81 -10.85
N ASP A 354 -10.25 -31.14 -10.93
CA ASP A 354 -10.53 -31.99 -9.75
C ASP A 354 -9.39 -31.98 -8.73
N ASN A 355 -8.18 -31.67 -9.18
CA ASN A 355 -6.97 -31.62 -8.37
C ASN A 355 -6.45 -30.19 -8.15
N GLY A 356 -7.28 -29.17 -8.40
CA GLY A 356 -6.87 -27.78 -8.25
C GLY A 356 -5.78 -27.34 -9.23
N GLU A 357 -5.58 -28.04 -10.34
CA GLU A 357 -4.56 -27.76 -11.35
C GLU A 357 -4.84 -26.49 -12.18
N GLY A 358 -6.10 -26.04 -12.22
CA GLY A 358 -6.53 -24.91 -13.04
C GLY A 358 -6.46 -25.20 -14.55
N GLN A 359 -6.68 -24.15 -15.35
CA GLN A 359 -6.39 -24.15 -16.78
C GLN A 359 -5.66 -22.85 -17.09
N LEU A 360 -4.34 -22.97 -17.22
CA LEU A 360 -3.46 -21.81 -17.30
C LEU A 360 -3.57 -21.09 -18.65
N PRO A 361 -3.43 -19.74 -18.68
CA PRO A 361 -3.38 -18.84 -17.52
C PRO A 361 -4.77 -18.35 -17.05
N GLN A 362 -5.87 -18.78 -17.69
CA GLN A 362 -7.21 -18.22 -17.46
C GLN A 362 -7.78 -18.56 -16.08
N TYR A 363 -7.59 -19.80 -15.64
CA TYR A 363 -8.00 -20.28 -14.32
C TYR A 363 -6.73 -20.68 -13.56
N PRO A 364 -6.27 -19.86 -12.60
CA PRO A 364 -5.01 -20.12 -11.91
C PRO A 364 -5.08 -21.44 -11.13
N PRO A 365 -3.93 -22.09 -10.93
CA PRO A 365 -3.88 -23.30 -10.13
C PRO A 365 -4.21 -22.94 -8.69
N LEU A 366 -4.94 -23.80 -7.98
CA LEU A 366 -5.18 -23.70 -6.55
C LEU A 366 -4.22 -24.60 -5.76
N ALA A 367 -3.81 -25.72 -6.36
CA ALA A 367 -2.75 -26.57 -5.81
C ALA A 367 -1.39 -25.88 -5.95
N GLY A 368 -0.60 -25.86 -4.87
CA GLY A 368 0.73 -25.25 -4.85
C GLY A 368 0.74 -23.73 -5.05
N ASN A 369 -0.42 -23.07 -4.91
CA ASN A 369 -0.55 -21.64 -5.12
C ASN A 369 -0.24 -20.89 -3.83
N GLN A 370 0.79 -20.04 -3.85
CA GLN A 370 1.23 -19.33 -2.65
C GLN A 370 0.17 -18.37 -2.10
N SER A 371 -0.71 -17.82 -2.93
CA SER A 371 -1.82 -16.97 -2.48
C SER A 371 -2.90 -17.73 -1.71
N ILE A 372 -2.97 -19.05 -1.89
CA ILE A 372 -3.84 -19.96 -1.16
C ILE A 372 -3.17 -20.44 0.12
N GLU A 373 -1.87 -20.72 0.09
CA GLU A 373 -1.11 -21.30 1.20
C GLU A 373 -0.61 -20.29 2.24
N MET A 374 -0.65 -19.00 1.93
CA MET A 374 -0.24 -17.94 2.85
C MET A 374 -0.97 -17.99 4.20
N ASP A 375 -0.34 -17.50 5.28
CA ASP A 375 -0.94 -17.49 6.62
C ASP A 375 -2.33 -16.83 6.63
N SER A 376 -2.46 -15.69 5.96
CA SER A 376 -3.73 -14.99 5.83
C SER A 376 -4.70 -15.72 4.89
N ALA A 377 -5.91 -16.00 5.35
CA ALA A 377 -6.98 -16.53 4.50
C ALA A 377 -7.85 -15.44 3.85
N VAL A 378 -7.50 -14.16 4.04
CA VAL A 378 -8.33 -13.02 3.61
C VAL A 378 -8.64 -13.06 2.12
N ASN A 379 -7.61 -13.22 1.27
CA ASN A 379 -7.76 -13.22 -0.18
C ASN A 379 -8.62 -14.39 -0.68
N PRO A 380 -8.34 -15.66 -0.33
CA PRO A 380 -9.17 -16.78 -0.80
C PRO A 380 -10.61 -16.70 -0.30
N ILE A 381 -10.87 -16.22 0.93
CA ILE A 381 -12.23 -16.00 1.42
C ILE A 381 -12.94 -14.95 0.54
N ARG A 382 -12.28 -13.81 0.27
CA ARG A 382 -12.88 -12.74 -0.53
C ARG A 382 -13.17 -13.16 -1.96
N ILE A 383 -12.27 -13.91 -2.59
CA ILE A 383 -12.49 -14.41 -3.96
C ILE A 383 -13.66 -15.40 -4.00
N VAL A 384 -13.79 -16.30 -3.03
CA VAL A 384 -14.95 -17.20 -2.97
C VAL A 384 -16.26 -16.44 -2.75
N LEU A 385 -16.28 -15.46 -1.83
CA LEU A 385 -17.49 -14.71 -1.53
C LEU A 385 -17.91 -13.78 -2.68
N ASN A 386 -16.95 -13.06 -3.26
CA ASN A 386 -17.24 -11.92 -4.13
C ASN A 386 -16.93 -12.18 -5.60
N GLY A 387 -16.22 -13.27 -5.92
CA GLY A 387 -15.75 -13.53 -7.26
C GLY A 387 -14.94 -12.37 -7.81
N GLY A 388 -15.10 -12.09 -9.10
CA GLY A 388 -14.56 -10.91 -9.76
C GLY A 388 -13.73 -11.25 -10.98
N PHE A 389 -13.16 -10.22 -11.59
CA PHE A 389 -12.36 -10.33 -12.80
C PHE A 389 -10.95 -9.77 -12.54
N PRO A 390 -9.90 -10.39 -13.09
CA PRO A 390 -8.65 -9.71 -13.35
C PRO A 390 -8.89 -8.44 -14.19
N PRO A 391 -7.97 -7.46 -14.18
CA PRO A 391 -8.16 -6.23 -14.93
C PRO A 391 -8.12 -6.50 -16.44
N GLY A 392 -9.00 -5.84 -17.20
CA GLY A 392 -8.91 -5.82 -18.66
C GLY A 392 -7.71 -4.98 -19.10
N THR A 393 -6.67 -5.62 -19.63
CA THR A 393 -5.42 -4.95 -20.04
C THR A 393 -5.18 -5.08 -21.54
N LYS A 394 -4.21 -4.33 -22.08
CA LYS A 394 -3.75 -4.55 -23.46
C LYS A 394 -3.28 -5.98 -23.74
N ARG A 395 -2.70 -6.66 -22.75
CA ARG A 395 -2.20 -8.04 -22.86
C ARG A 395 -3.23 -9.11 -22.46
N ASN A 396 -4.33 -8.70 -21.84
CA ASN A 396 -5.45 -9.57 -21.44
C ASN A 396 -6.77 -8.78 -21.53
N PRO A 397 -7.26 -8.49 -22.75
CA PRO A 397 -8.38 -7.56 -22.93
C PRO A 397 -9.74 -8.15 -22.53
N GLN A 398 -9.84 -9.47 -22.41
CA GLN A 398 -11.07 -10.20 -22.09
C GLN A 398 -10.77 -11.27 -21.02
N PRO A 399 -10.52 -10.86 -19.76
CA PRO A 399 -10.19 -11.78 -18.69
C PRO A 399 -11.39 -12.67 -18.31
N PHE A 400 -11.12 -13.93 -17.96
CA PHE A 400 -12.11 -14.81 -17.37
C PHE A 400 -12.33 -14.44 -15.90
N GLY A 401 -13.58 -14.51 -15.44
CA GLY A 401 -13.97 -14.14 -14.07
C GLY A 401 -14.24 -15.35 -13.18
N MET A 402 -14.09 -15.13 -11.87
CA MET A 402 -14.53 -16.03 -10.81
C MET A 402 -16.00 -15.70 -10.45
N PRO A 403 -16.92 -16.68 -10.41
CA PRO A 403 -18.29 -16.45 -9.93
C PRO A 403 -18.32 -16.05 -8.45
N PRO A 404 -19.23 -15.14 -8.04
CA PRO A 404 -19.45 -14.81 -6.63
C PRO A 404 -20.33 -15.86 -5.94
N PHE A 405 -19.81 -16.56 -4.93
CA PHE A 405 -20.58 -17.58 -4.20
C PHE A 405 -21.16 -17.07 -2.87
N GLY A 406 -20.98 -15.79 -2.53
CA GLY A 406 -21.43 -15.23 -1.27
C GLY A 406 -22.94 -15.36 -1.04
N GLN A 407 -23.76 -15.30 -2.09
CA GLN A 407 -25.22 -15.44 -1.93
C GLN A 407 -25.68 -16.90 -1.86
N GLU A 408 -24.83 -17.84 -2.27
CA GLU A 408 -25.16 -19.27 -2.32
C GLU A 408 -24.61 -20.06 -1.13
N LEU A 409 -23.48 -19.63 -0.57
CA LEU A 409 -22.80 -20.30 0.52
C LEU A 409 -22.99 -19.51 1.82
N ASN A 410 -23.46 -20.20 2.86
CA ASN A 410 -23.42 -19.66 4.22
C ASN A 410 -21.97 -19.62 4.75
N ASP A 411 -21.76 -19.01 5.91
CA ASP A 411 -20.41 -18.78 6.45
C ASP A 411 -19.65 -20.08 6.77
N ALA A 412 -20.36 -21.14 7.18
CA ALA A 412 -19.75 -22.44 7.46
C ALA A 412 -19.38 -23.19 6.16
N GLU A 413 -20.21 -23.08 5.13
CA GLU A 413 -19.96 -23.68 3.81
C GLU A 413 -18.79 -23.00 3.09
N ALA A 414 -18.77 -21.67 3.08
CA ALA A 414 -17.66 -20.89 2.54
C ALA A 414 -16.35 -21.17 3.31
N ALA A 415 -16.40 -21.24 4.64
CA ALA A 415 -15.24 -21.63 5.44
C ALA A 415 -14.77 -23.07 5.12
N ALA A 416 -15.71 -24.00 4.90
CA ALA A 416 -15.39 -25.38 4.57
C ALA A 416 -14.70 -25.51 3.21
N VAL A 417 -15.24 -24.88 2.15
CA VAL A 417 -14.62 -24.94 0.81
C VAL A 417 -13.26 -24.26 0.77
N VAL A 418 -13.10 -23.10 1.44
CA VAL A 418 -11.79 -22.43 1.54
C VAL A 418 -10.81 -23.28 2.35
N THR A 419 -11.25 -23.92 3.45
CA THR A 419 -10.42 -24.85 4.22
C THR A 419 -9.95 -26.02 3.35
N PHE A 420 -10.84 -26.62 2.56
CA PHE A 420 -10.49 -27.69 1.63
C PHE A 420 -9.44 -27.22 0.63
N ILE A 421 -9.68 -26.10 -0.07
CA ILE A 421 -8.74 -25.52 -1.05
C ILE A 421 -7.36 -25.26 -0.42
N ARG A 422 -7.31 -24.77 0.83
CA ARG A 422 -6.05 -24.44 1.53
C ARG A 422 -5.27 -25.64 2.05
N THR A 423 -5.89 -26.81 2.17
CA THR A 423 -5.29 -28.01 2.80
C THR A 423 -5.28 -29.25 1.91
N ALA A 424 -5.94 -29.21 0.74
CA ALA A 424 -5.93 -30.28 -0.25
C ALA A 424 -4.66 -30.24 -1.12
N TRP A 425 -4.41 -31.32 -1.86
CA TRP A 425 -3.36 -31.43 -2.89
C TRP A 425 -1.93 -31.13 -2.40
N GLY A 426 -1.67 -31.31 -1.10
CA GLY A 426 -0.37 -30.99 -0.50
C GLY A 426 -0.20 -29.52 -0.10
N ASN A 427 -1.25 -28.71 -0.21
CA ASN A 427 -1.23 -27.33 0.28
C ASN A 427 -1.03 -27.29 1.80
N HIS A 428 -0.28 -26.28 2.27
CA HIS A 428 0.09 -26.11 3.68
C HIS A 428 -0.63 -24.94 4.37
N GLY A 429 -1.75 -24.47 3.80
CA GLY A 429 -2.55 -23.41 4.39
C GLY A 429 -3.25 -23.84 5.69
N LEU A 430 -3.63 -22.86 6.51
CA LEU A 430 -4.40 -23.10 7.74
C LEU A 430 -5.91 -23.19 7.43
N PRO A 431 -6.69 -24.01 8.20
CA PRO A 431 -8.14 -24.03 8.12
C PRO A 431 -8.76 -22.67 8.42
N VAL A 432 -9.95 -22.43 7.85
CA VAL A 432 -10.72 -21.19 8.00
C VAL A 432 -11.95 -21.44 8.86
N SER A 433 -12.27 -20.47 9.72
CA SER A 433 -13.48 -20.49 10.54
C SER A 433 -14.65 -19.73 9.90
N ALA A 434 -15.87 -20.13 10.23
CA ALA A 434 -17.08 -19.39 9.81
C ALA A 434 -17.09 -17.94 10.32
N ARG A 435 -16.44 -17.67 11.46
CA ARG A 435 -16.31 -16.31 11.99
C ARG A 435 -15.49 -15.41 11.05
N GLU A 436 -14.34 -15.89 10.58
CA GLU A 436 -13.51 -15.12 9.63
C GLU A 436 -14.28 -14.79 8.35
N VAL A 437 -15.06 -15.74 7.84
CA VAL A 437 -15.93 -15.52 6.69
C VAL A 437 -17.00 -14.47 6.99
N ASN A 438 -17.66 -14.55 8.15
CA ASN A 438 -18.68 -13.59 8.55
C ASN A 438 -18.15 -12.16 8.63
N GLU A 439 -16.95 -11.97 9.16
CA GLU A 439 -16.31 -10.66 9.23
C GLU A 439 -16.00 -10.11 7.82
N LEU A 440 -15.46 -10.95 6.93
CA LEU A 440 -15.13 -10.54 5.56
C LEU A 440 -16.35 -10.34 4.67
N ARG A 441 -17.49 -10.98 4.97
CA ARG A 441 -18.77 -10.73 4.29
C ARG A 441 -19.31 -9.33 4.56
N LYS A 442 -19.00 -8.76 5.74
CA LYS A 442 -19.38 -7.39 6.11
C LYS A 442 -18.38 -6.34 5.61
N ALA A 443 -17.22 -6.78 5.10
CA ALA A 443 -16.21 -5.86 4.60
C ALA A 443 -16.71 -5.15 3.34
N PRO A 444 -16.40 -3.85 3.17
CA PRO A 444 -16.78 -3.13 1.96
C PRO A 444 -16.21 -3.79 0.69
N LEU A 445 -17.00 -3.66 -0.38
CA LEU A 445 -16.54 -3.87 -1.75
C LEU A 445 -16.22 -2.47 -2.30
N HIS A 446 -14.95 -2.23 -2.59
CA HIS A 446 -14.47 -0.98 -3.16
C HIS A 446 -14.27 -1.13 -4.65
#